data_AF-A0AB74DIS4-F1
#
_entry.id   AF-A0AB74DIS4-F1
#
_cell.length_a   1.000
_cell.length_b   1.000
_cell.length_c   1.000
_cell.angle_alpha   90.00
_cell.angle_beta   90.00
_cell.angle_gamma   90.00
#
_symmetry.space_group_name_H-M   'P 1'
#
loop_
_entity.id
_entity.type
_entity.pdbx_description
1 polymer ?
#
loop_
_entity_poly.entity_id
_entity_poly.type
_entity_poly.pdbx_seq_one_letter_code
_entity_poly.pdbx_strand_id
1 'polypeptide(L)'
;MKRKEDSFEDIAFELEKETSKSKFLPFVLLAIIGFSIVGAVFLMLSIPEKAKSKQPVSQLSHIISPSKKLEDKKTEVKKFAESLTVSPEKSGPFLWTVDKAVSLPMDKDKGGAVLEDVLKEFGKPVEAGSWIHLLPNHEVRNYISLFWKDKNGNIGNISLIFAEFDGVYKLTSKFFNLSSNAIKVDKKPDRDFLWTQEYIDSLVIGAREGTDKGTAYDEIVSNVGLPFYQIISGENNQLKLRITYNNPKGWKERNKLQTVILEFYNQEDGTWRLVSKQSQ
;
A
#
# COMPACT_ATOMS: atom_id res chain seq x y z
N MET A 1 -19.45 -39.45 22.52
CA MET A 1 -19.48 -38.13 21.87
C MET A 1 -19.06 -38.29 20.42
N LYS A 2 -20.03 -38.28 19.48
CA LYS A 2 -19.77 -38.23 18.03
C LYS A 2 -20.02 -36.79 17.56
N ARG A 3 -19.08 -36.23 16.80
CA ARG A 3 -19.20 -34.92 16.15
C ARG A 3 -20.34 -34.98 15.13
N LYS A 4 -21.23 -34.00 15.15
CA LYS A 4 -22.17 -33.73 14.06
C LYS A 4 -21.38 -33.10 12.92
N GLU A 5 -21.43 -33.73 11.75
CA GLU A 5 -21.00 -33.13 10.49
C GLU A 5 -22.21 -32.32 10.01
N ASP A 6 -22.00 -31.02 9.81
CA ASP A 6 -23.02 -30.15 9.22
C ASP A 6 -23.23 -30.57 7.76
N SER A 7 -24.50 -30.80 7.40
CA SER A 7 -24.89 -31.25 6.06
C SER A 7 -24.68 -30.12 5.06
N PHE A 8 -24.30 -30.45 3.82
CA PHE A 8 -24.21 -29.49 2.71
C PHE A 8 -25.51 -28.69 2.49
N GLU A 9 -26.65 -29.23 2.91
CA GLU A 9 -27.95 -28.56 2.86
C GLU A 9 -28.06 -27.39 3.86
N ASP A 10 -27.44 -27.50 5.04
CA ASP A 10 -27.44 -26.43 6.05
C ASP A 10 -26.59 -25.23 5.59
N ILE A 11 -25.49 -25.52 4.90
CA ILE A 11 -24.62 -24.49 4.30
C ILE A 11 -25.33 -23.77 3.15
N ALA A 12 -26.08 -24.50 2.32
CA ALA A 12 -26.84 -23.92 1.22
C ALA A 12 -27.96 -23.00 1.72
N PHE A 13 -28.64 -23.39 2.81
CA PHE A 13 -29.70 -22.58 3.43
C PHE A 13 -29.17 -21.29 4.08
N GLU A 14 -27.99 -21.33 4.72
CA GLU A 14 -27.35 -20.11 5.25
C GLU A 14 -26.88 -19.15 4.14
N LEU A 15 -26.40 -19.68 3.01
CA LEU A 15 -26.02 -18.89 1.82
C LEU A 15 -27.22 -18.19 1.16
N GLU A 16 -28.38 -18.85 1.10
CA GLU A 16 -29.62 -18.26 0.57
C GLU A 16 -30.14 -17.13 1.47
N LYS A 17 -29.93 -17.26 2.79
CA LYS A 17 -30.30 -16.22 3.76
C LYS A 17 -29.40 -14.98 3.66
N GLU A 18 -28.10 -15.15 3.41
CA GLU A 18 -27.15 -14.03 3.23
C GLU A 18 -27.32 -13.30 1.87
N THR A 19 -27.72 -14.03 0.81
CA THR A 19 -27.89 -13.44 -0.53
C THR A 19 -29.12 -12.54 -0.65
N SER A 20 -30.13 -12.68 0.21
CA SER A 20 -31.32 -11.80 0.21
C SER A 20 -31.07 -10.36 0.71
N LYS A 21 -29.91 -10.07 1.33
CA LYS A 21 -29.57 -8.73 1.86
C LYS A 21 -28.61 -7.93 0.98
N SER A 22 -28.01 -8.52 -0.05
CA SER A 22 -26.99 -7.87 -0.89
C SER A 22 -27.52 -7.54 -2.29
N LYS A 23 -27.58 -6.25 -2.63
CA LYS A 23 -27.96 -5.77 -3.97
C LYS A 23 -26.85 -5.90 -5.03
N PHE A 24 -25.73 -6.57 -4.71
CA PHE A 24 -24.53 -6.57 -5.57
C PHE A 24 -24.14 -7.93 -6.17
N LEU A 25 -24.90 -9.01 -5.91
CA LEU A 25 -24.46 -10.37 -6.25
C LEU A 25 -25.01 -11.06 -7.53
N PRO A 26 -25.91 -10.50 -8.37
CA PRO A 26 -26.32 -11.21 -9.60
C PRO A 26 -25.26 -11.17 -10.71
N PHE A 27 -24.28 -10.25 -10.65
CA PHE A 27 -23.24 -10.13 -11.70
C PHE A 27 -22.07 -11.11 -11.54
N VAL A 28 -21.83 -11.64 -10.34
CA VAL A 28 -20.69 -12.53 -10.08
C VAL A 28 -20.97 -13.97 -10.56
N LEU A 29 -22.22 -14.44 -10.47
CA LEU A 29 -22.59 -15.80 -10.90
C LEU A 29 -22.60 -15.97 -12.43
N LEU A 30 -22.96 -14.94 -13.19
CA LEU A 30 -22.93 -14.97 -14.66
C LEU A 30 -21.50 -15.08 -15.23
N ALA A 31 -20.49 -14.58 -14.51
CA ALA A 31 -19.09 -14.69 -14.93
C ALA A 31 -18.50 -16.11 -14.79
N ILE A 32 -19.03 -16.92 -13.86
CA ILE A 32 -18.49 -18.26 -13.56
C ILE A 32 -18.97 -19.30 -14.60
N ILE A 33 -20.17 -19.14 -15.15
CA ILE A 33 -20.73 -20.09 -16.13
C ILE A 33 -20.13 -19.86 -17.53
N GLY A 34 -19.80 -18.61 -17.89
CA GLY A 34 -19.21 -18.26 -19.20
C GLY A 34 -17.79 -18.79 -19.43
N PHE A 35 -16.97 -18.91 -18.37
CA PHE A 35 -15.58 -19.38 -18.50
C PHE A 35 -15.45 -20.90 -18.67
N SER A 36 -16.46 -21.69 -18.27
CA SER A 36 -16.39 -23.17 -18.34
C SER A 36 -16.59 -23.74 -19.75
N ILE A 37 -17.28 -23.03 -20.65
CA ILE A 37 -17.57 -23.54 -22.00
C ILE A 37 -16.40 -23.29 -22.96
N VAL A 38 -15.65 -22.20 -22.78
CA VAL A 38 -14.50 -21.85 -23.65
C VAL A 38 -13.26 -22.73 -23.35
N GLY A 39 -13.09 -23.17 -22.11
CA GLY A 39 -11.96 -24.03 -21.71
C GLY A 39 -12.01 -25.46 -22.25
N ALA A 40 -13.20 -26.02 -22.50
CA ALA A 40 -13.34 -27.41 -22.98
C ALA A 40 -13.04 -27.55 -24.49
N VAL A 41 -13.31 -26.53 -25.30
CA VAL A 41 -13.10 -26.59 -26.76
C VAL A 41 -11.62 -26.49 -27.13
N PHE A 42 -10.79 -25.80 -26.34
CA PHE A 42 -9.36 -25.65 -26.62
C PHE A 42 -8.52 -26.92 -26.33
N LEU A 43 -9.01 -27.80 -25.43
CA LEU A 43 -8.31 -29.04 -25.07
C LEU A 43 -8.57 -30.22 -26.02
N MET A 44 -9.68 -30.22 -26.78
CA MET A 44 -10.02 -31.29 -27.73
C MET A 44 -9.33 -31.17 -29.10
N LEU A 45 -8.80 -30.00 -29.47
CA LEU A 45 -8.15 -29.78 -30.78
C LEU A 45 -6.63 -29.99 -30.79
N SER A 46 -6.02 -30.35 -29.65
CA SER A 46 -4.56 -30.47 -29.53
C SER A 46 -4.03 -31.90 -29.38
N ILE A 47 -4.80 -32.92 -29.79
CA ILE A 47 -4.30 -34.31 -29.84
C ILE A 47 -3.66 -34.54 -31.22
N PRO A 48 -2.33 -34.68 -31.35
CA PRO A 48 -1.71 -35.10 -32.59
C PRO A 48 -1.88 -36.61 -32.75
N GLU A 49 -2.25 -37.05 -33.95
CA GLU A 49 -2.31 -38.46 -34.32
C GLU A 49 -0.97 -39.18 -34.10
N LYS A 50 -1.05 -40.41 -33.58
CA LYS A 50 0.09 -41.31 -33.40
C LYS A 50 0.70 -41.68 -34.75
N ALA A 51 1.86 -41.12 -35.08
CA ALA A 51 2.77 -41.68 -36.07
C ALA A 51 3.91 -42.44 -35.37
N LYS A 52 3.99 -43.77 -35.61
CA LYS A 52 5.14 -44.60 -35.24
C LYS A 52 6.34 -44.19 -36.09
N SER A 53 7.45 -43.79 -35.49
CA SER A 53 8.76 -43.87 -36.14
C SER A 53 9.88 -44.05 -35.11
N LYS A 54 10.90 -44.80 -35.54
CA LYS A 54 11.94 -45.46 -34.77
C LYS A 54 12.91 -44.45 -34.14
N GLN A 55 13.37 -44.80 -32.94
CA GLN A 55 14.48 -44.14 -32.25
C GLN A 55 15.75 -44.16 -33.13
N PRO A 56 16.54 -43.08 -33.10
CA PRO A 56 17.95 -43.27 -32.80
C PRO A 56 18.37 -42.41 -31.60
N VAL A 57 19.22 -43.03 -30.79
CA VAL A 57 19.99 -42.41 -29.70
C VAL A 57 20.91 -41.33 -30.29
N SER A 58 20.82 -40.08 -29.81
CA SER A 58 22.00 -39.27 -29.40
C SER A 58 21.59 -37.87 -28.92
N GLN A 59 22.34 -37.39 -27.91
CA GLN A 59 22.43 -36.02 -27.39
C GLN A 59 21.35 -35.56 -26.41
N LEU A 60 21.66 -35.79 -25.13
CA LEU A 60 21.09 -35.16 -23.94
C LEU A 60 21.43 -33.65 -23.94
N SER A 61 20.77 -32.86 -24.80
CA SER A 61 20.70 -31.42 -24.55
C SER A 61 19.78 -31.20 -23.36
N HIS A 62 20.28 -30.61 -22.28
CA HIS A 62 19.45 -30.14 -21.16
C HIS A 62 18.36 -29.20 -21.71
N ILE A 63 17.17 -29.73 -21.98
CA ILE A 63 15.98 -28.94 -22.26
C ILE A 63 15.57 -28.33 -20.93
N ILE A 64 16.13 -27.17 -20.60
CA ILE A 64 15.67 -26.37 -19.47
C ILE A 64 14.28 -25.87 -19.86
N SER A 65 13.25 -26.43 -19.22
CA SER A 65 11.88 -25.97 -19.41
C SER A 65 11.80 -24.46 -19.11
N PRO A 66 11.13 -23.65 -19.97
CA PRO A 66 10.94 -22.22 -19.73
C PRO A 66 10.39 -21.91 -18.33
N SER A 67 9.55 -22.81 -17.79
CA SER A 67 9.01 -22.71 -16.43
C SER A 67 10.09 -22.80 -15.36
N LYS A 68 11.10 -23.66 -15.54
CA LYS A 68 12.19 -23.83 -14.57
C LYS A 68 13.08 -22.59 -14.52
N LYS A 69 13.43 -22.04 -15.69
CA LYS A 69 14.24 -20.82 -15.80
C LYS A 69 13.58 -19.62 -15.10
N LEU A 70 12.25 -19.50 -15.18
CA LEU A 70 11.52 -18.42 -14.51
C LEU A 70 11.52 -18.60 -12.98
N GLU A 71 11.31 -19.82 -12.48
CA GLU A 71 11.35 -20.11 -11.04
C GLU A 71 12.74 -19.94 -10.43
N ASP A 72 13.79 -20.35 -11.16
CA ASP A 72 15.18 -20.10 -10.77
C ASP A 72 15.43 -18.58 -10.64
N LYS A 73 14.94 -17.80 -11.61
CA LYS A 73 15.05 -16.33 -11.59
C LYS A 73 14.29 -15.71 -10.41
N LYS A 74 13.05 -16.14 -10.12
CA LYS A 74 12.29 -15.67 -8.94
C LYS A 74 13.05 -15.94 -7.65
N THR A 75 13.65 -17.11 -7.53
CA THR A 75 14.44 -17.51 -6.37
C THR A 75 15.69 -16.63 -6.20
N GLU A 76 16.36 -16.30 -7.30
CA GLU A 76 17.52 -15.41 -7.31
C GLU A 76 17.16 -14.00 -6.84
N VAL A 77 16.12 -13.39 -7.42
CA VAL A 77 15.67 -12.03 -7.04
C VAL A 77 15.25 -11.99 -5.57
N LYS A 78 14.59 -13.04 -5.08
CA LYS A 78 14.20 -13.15 -3.66
C LYS A 78 15.42 -13.17 -2.73
N LYS A 79 16.41 -14.01 -3.01
CA LYS A 79 17.66 -14.07 -2.23
C LYS A 79 18.40 -12.74 -2.25
N PHE A 80 18.43 -12.08 -3.41
CA PHE A 80 19.02 -10.75 -3.53
C PHE A 80 18.31 -9.75 -2.60
N ALA A 81 16.98 -9.62 -2.68
CA ALA A 81 16.20 -8.71 -1.84
C ALA A 81 16.41 -8.99 -0.35
N GLU A 82 16.36 -10.25 0.07
CA GLU A 82 16.60 -10.67 1.46
C GLU A 82 18.01 -10.31 1.95
N SER A 83 19.03 -10.41 1.09
CA SER A 83 20.43 -10.07 1.42
C SER A 83 20.66 -8.59 1.75
N LEU A 84 19.74 -7.72 1.31
CA LEU A 84 19.78 -6.29 1.59
C LEU A 84 19.28 -5.94 3.00
N THR A 85 18.55 -6.86 3.64
CA THR A 85 17.91 -6.61 4.93
C THR A 85 18.87 -6.75 6.11
N VAL A 86 18.47 -6.21 7.25
CA VAL A 86 19.12 -6.37 8.55
C VAL A 86 18.05 -6.62 9.61
N SER A 87 18.38 -7.38 10.66
CA SER A 87 17.41 -7.62 11.73
C SER A 87 16.96 -6.31 12.39
N PRO A 88 15.70 -6.20 12.85
CA PRO A 88 15.20 -5.00 13.50
C PRO A 88 16.02 -4.58 14.73
N GLU A 89 16.74 -5.47 15.41
CA GLU A 89 17.61 -5.09 16.53
C GLU A 89 18.90 -4.45 16.05
N LYS A 90 19.43 -4.88 14.89
CA LYS A 90 20.71 -4.46 14.34
C LYS A 90 20.63 -3.31 13.33
N SER A 91 19.43 -2.92 12.89
CA SER A 91 19.31 -1.81 11.93
C SER A 91 19.81 -0.47 12.51
N GLY A 92 20.30 0.42 11.66
CA GLY A 92 20.78 1.74 12.08
C GLY A 92 19.67 2.69 12.56
N PRO A 93 20.01 3.96 12.84
CA PRO A 93 19.01 4.98 13.11
C PRO A 93 18.04 5.15 11.93
N PHE A 94 16.80 5.52 12.23
CA PHE A 94 15.80 5.81 11.20
C PHE A 94 16.01 7.23 10.65
N LEU A 95 16.52 7.34 9.42
CA LEU A 95 16.99 8.61 8.82
C LEU A 95 15.96 9.29 7.90
N TRP A 96 14.79 8.67 7.73
CA TRP A 96 13.75 9.13 6.83
C TRP A 96 12.94 10.27 7.43
N THR A 97 12.74 11.32 6.63
CA THR A 97 11.84 12.44 6.90
C THR A 97 10.89 12.62 5.72
N VAL A 98 9.79 13.35 5.91
CA VAL A 98 8.86 13.67 4.82
C VAL A 98 9.60 14.33 3.65
N ASP A 99 10.43 15.34 3.94
CA ASP A 99 11.16 16.07 2.90
C ASP A 99 12.07 15.15 2.09
N LYS A 100 12.82 14.26 2.74
CA LYS A 100 13.70 13.30 2.05
C LYS A 100 12.91 12.30 1.21
N ALA A 101 11.78 11.80 1.71
CA ALA A 101 10.93 10.87 0.97
C ALA A 101 10.29 11.56 -0.26
N VAL A 102 9.86 12.81 -0.11
CA VAL A 102 9.27 13.61 -1.19
C VAL A 102 10.33 13.95 -2.24
N SER A 103 11.52 14.39 -1.82
CA SER A 103 12.60 14.80 -2.73
C SER A 103 13.28 13.63 -3.45
N LEU A 104 13.08 12.40 -3.00
CA LEU A 104 13.70 11.22 -3.59
C LEU A 104 13.22 11.04 -5.05
N PRO A 105 14.12 11.10 -6.05
CA PRO A 105 13.75 10.97 -7.45
C PRO A 105 13.06 9.65 -7.74
N MET A 106 11.94 9.68 -8.46
CA MET A 106 11.13 8.51 -8.77
C MET A 106 10.47 8.70 -10.13
N ASP A 107 10.51 7.68 -10.96
CA ASP A 107 9.75 7.59 -12.20
C ASP A 107 9.29 6.14 -12.37
N LYS A 108 8.00 5.95 -12.63
CA LYS A 108 7.40 4.61 -12.72
C LYS A 108 7.96 3.81 -13.91
N ASP A 109 8.26 4.49 -15.01
CA ASP A 109 8.57 3.89 -16.29
C ASP A 109 10.07 3.87 -16.57
N LYS A 110 10.81 4.88 -16.10
CA LYS A 110 12.26 5.06 -16.32
C LYS A 110 13.12 4.75 -15.10
N GLY A 111 12.49 4.68 -13.92
CA GLY A 111 13.18 4.62 -12.65
C GLY A 111 13.78 5.97 -12.25
N GLY A 112 13.94 6.18 -10.95
CA GLY A 112 14.57 7.36 -10.36
C GLY A 112 15.86 7.01 -9.62
N ALA A 113 15.87 7.26 -8.32
CA ALA A 113 17.01 7.01 -7.44
C ALA A 113 17.53 5.57 -7.56
N VAL A 114 18.85 5.43 -7.59
CA VAL A 114 19.53 4.14 -7.66
C VAL A 114 19.53 3.47 -6.28
N LEU A 115 19.28 2.17 -6.24
CA LEU A 115 19.18 1.39 -5.00
C LEU A 115 20.41 1.56 -4.09
N GLU A 116 21.60 1.47 -4.66
CA GLU A 116 22.86 1.54 -3.93
C GLU A 116 23.04 2.89 -3.22
N ASP A 117 22.63 3.99 -3.88
CA ASP A 117 22.67 5.33 -3.29
C ASP A 117 21.67 5.46 -2.14
N VAL A 118 20.46 4.91 -2.31
CA VAL A 118 19.45 4.88 -1.24
C VAL A 118 19.95 4.09 -0.03
N LEU A 119 20.53 2.91 -0.24
CA LEU A 119 21.08 2.09 0.85
C LEU A 119 22.26 2.78 1.54
N LYS A 120 23.09 3.50 0.79
CA LYS A 120 24.22 4.27 1.33
C LYS A 120 23.75 5.44 2.20
N GLU A 121 22.70 6.14 1.78
CA GLU A 121 22.18 7.30 2.50
C GLU A 121 21.30 6.92 3.70
N PHE A 122 20.42 5.93 3.53
CA PHE A 122 19.37 5.61 4.51
C PHE A 122 19.63 4.32 5.30
N GLY A 123 20.72 3.61 4.97
CA GLY A 123 21.06 2.34 5.59
C GLY A 123 20.17 1.18 5.13
N LYS A 124 20.41 0.01 5.73
CA LYS A 124 19.72 -1.22 5.36
C LYS A 124 18.25 -1.26 5.84
N PRO A 125 17.31 -1.74 5.00
CA PRO A 125 15.93 -1.97 5.39
C PRO A 125 15.80 -3.14 6.37
N VAL A 126 14.66 -3.21 7.06
CA VAL A 126 14.36 -4.30 8.00
C VAL A 126 13.57 -5.44 7.35
N GLU A 127 12.87 -5.16 6.26
CA GLU A 127 12.08 -6.15 5.52
C GLU A 127 12.25 -5.91 4.02
N ALA A 128 12.15 -7.00 3.25
CA ALA A 128 12.21 -6.97 1.81
C ALA A 128 11.24 -7.96 1.18
N GLY A 129 10.74 -7.61 0.00
CA GLY A 129 9.92 -8.44 -0.87
C GLY A 129 10.46 -8.41 -2.29
N SER A 130 10.02 -9.36 -3.12
CA SER A 130 10.38 -9.39 -4.53
C SER A 130 9.33 -10.06 -5.38
N TRP A 131 9.28 -9.67 -6.65
CA TRP A 131 8.45 -10.32 -7.67
C TRP A 131 9.04 -10.06 -9.05
N ILE A 132 8.52 -10.77 -10.03
CA ILE A 132 8.88 -10.63 -11.43
C ILE A 132 7.62 -10.34 -12.22
N HIS A 133 7.67 -9.36 -13.11
CA HIS A 133 6.58 -9.01 -14.01
C HIS A 133 6.97 -9.32 -15.46
N LEU A 134 6.07 -9.98 -16.19
CA LEU A 134 6.17 -10.11 -17.65
C LEU A 134 5.48 -8.89 -18.27
N LEU A 135 6.25 -8.06 -18.95
CA LEU A 135 5.77 -6.85 -19.61
C LEU A 135 5.06 -7.21 -20.94
N PRO A 136 4.21 -6.32 -21.48
CA PRO A 136 3.49 -6.56 -22.75
C PRO A 136 4.40 -6.83 -23.96
N ASN A 137 5.64 -6.34 -23.92
CA ASN A 137 6.68 -6.60 -24.94
C ASN A 137 7.41 -7.94 -24.72
N HIS A 138 6.93 -8.79 -23.82
CA HIS A 138 7.55 -10.07 -23.41
C HIS A 138 8.87 -9.94 -22.66
N GLU A 139 9.26 -8.72 -22.26
CA GLU A 139 10.40 -8.53 -21.39
C GLU A 139 10.05 -8.89 -19.95
N VAL A 140 11.03 -9.43 -19.24
CA VAL A 140 10.89 -9.82 -17.84
C VAL A 140 11.56 -8.76 -16.98
N ARG A 141 10.76 -8.07 -16.16
CA ARG A 141 11.26 -7.05 -15.22
C ARG A 141 11.23 -7.58 -13.79
N ASN A 142 12.36 -7.46 -13.12
CA ASN A 142 12.50 -7.82 -11.71
C ASN A 142 12.14 -6.63 -10.83
N TYR A 143 11.51 -6.90 -9.70
CA TYR A 143 11.14 -5.91 -8.72
C TYR A 143 11.55 -6.36 -7.33
N ILE A 144 11.94 -5.38 -6.52
CA ILE A 144 12.12 -5.55 -5.07
C ILE A 144 11.35 -4.45 -4.33
N SER A 145 10.78 -4.77 -3.19
CA SER A 145 10.26 -3.78 -2.23
C SER A 145 11.12 -3.79 -0.99
N LEU A 146 11.55 -2.63 -0.52
CA LEU A 146 12.37 -2.48 0.68
C LEU A 146 11.64 -1.62 1.71
N PHE A 147 11.65 -2.05 2.96
CA PHE A 147 10.89 -1.41 4.03
C PHE A 147 11.78 -1.02 5.21
N TRP A 148 11.68 0.25 5.60
CA TRP A 148 12.30 0.80 6.80
C TRP A 148 11.21 1.16 7.81
N LYS A 149 11.51 0.93 9.09
CA LYS A 149 10.62 1.22 10.21
C LYS A 149 11.40 1.85 11.34
N ASP A 150 10.82 2.89 11.95
CA ASP A 150 11.35 3.45 13.20
C ASP A 150 11.17 2.44 14.34
N LYS A 151 12.24 2.21 15.10
CA LYS A 151 12.26 1.27 16.23
C LYS A 151 11.76 1.87 17.53
N ASN A 152 11.73 3.19 17.63
CA ASN A 152 11.52 3.88 18.90
C ASN A 152 10.04 4.03 19.29
N GLY A 153 9.17 3.16 18.77
CA GLY A 153 7.72 3.23 19.00
C GLY A 153 7.02 4.41 18.30
N ASN A 154 7.74 5.22 17.53
CA ASN A 154 7.12 6.22 16.66
C ASN A 154 6.48 5.53 15.44
N ILE A 155 5.36 6.07 14.98
CA ILE A 155 4.70 5.64 13.75
C ILE A 155 5.48 6.27 12.57
N GLY A 156 6.64 5.70 12.26
CA GLY A 156 7.50 6.10 11.15
C GLY A 156 7.83 4.88 10.29
N ASN A 157 7.40 4.88 9.03
CA ASN A 157 7.76 3.83 8.08
C ASN A 157 7.80 4.33 6.64
N ILE A 158 8.58 3.64 5.82
CA ILE A 158 8.65 3.86 4.37
C ILE A 158 8.90 2.53 3.65
N SER A 159 8.18 2.33 2.57
CA SER A 159 8.33 1.25 1.60
C SER A 159 8.71 1.84 0.25
N LEU A 160 9.79 1.35 -0.33
CA LEU A 160 10.28 1.76 -1.64
C LEU A 160 10.27 0.56 -2.57
N ILE A 161 9.72 0.74 -3.78
CA ILE A 161 9.69 -0.29 -4.81
C ILE A 161 10.71 0.07 -5.90
N PHE A 162 11.68 -0.82 -6.11
CA PHE A 162 12.66 -0.70 -7.17
C PHE A 162 12.37 -1.70 -8.27
N ALA A 163 12.57 -1.29 -9.51
CA ALA A 163 12.56 -2.18 -10.66
C ALA A 163 13.95 -2.22 -11.28
N GLU A 164 14.31 -3.36 -11.85
CA GLU A 164 15.58 -3.54 -12.54
C GLU A 164 15.51 -3.01 -13.98
N PHE A 165 16.44 -2.12 -14.31
CA PHE A 165 16.66 -1.53 -15.63
C PHE A 165 18.12 -1.75 -16.01
N ASP A 166 18.37 -2.53 -17.06
CA ASP A 166 19.72 -2.80 -17.57
C ASP A 166 20.70 -3.27 -16.48
N GLY A 167 20.22 -4.12 -15.57
CA GLY A 167 21.00 -4.64 -14.43
C GLY A 167 21.08 -3.72 -13.21
N VAL A 168 20.40 -2.58 -13.22
CA VAL A 168 20.43 -1.59 -12.12
C VAL A 168 19.04 -1.40 -11.54
N TYR A 169 18.90 -1.54 -10.21
CA TYR A 169 17.64 -1.29 -9.52
C TYR A 169 17.41 0.21 -9.32
N LYS A 170 16.29 0.72 -9.84
CA LYS A 170 15.91 2.13 -9.75
C LYS A 170 14.50 2.29 -9.17
N LEU A 171 14.31 3.35 -8.39
CA LEU A 171 13.07 3.61 -7.67
C LEU A 171 11.90 3.89 -8.63
N THR A 172 10.80 3.16 -8.46
CA THR A 172 9.59 3.28 -9.28
C THR A 172 8.35 3.67 -8.49
N SER A 173 8.30 3.35 -7.19
CA SER A 173 7.21 3.77 -6.30
C SER A 173 7.70 4.00 -4.89
N LYS A 174 7.01 4.88 -4.15
CA LYS A 174 7.26 5.17 -2.74
C LYS A 174 5.95 5.23 -1.96
N PHE A 175 5.96 4.63 -0.77
CA PHE A 175 4.84 4.65 0.16
C PHE A 175 5.38 4.93 1.56
N PHE A 176 4.84 5.90 2.28
CA PHE A 176 5.36 6.22 3.60
C PHE A 176 4.29 6.72 4.56
N ASN A 177 4.58 6.61 5.85
CA ASN A 177 3.85 7.23 6.95
C ASN A 177 4.88 7.82 7.90
N LEU A 178 5.01 9.14 7.91
CA LEU A 178 6.07 9.85 8.61
C LEU A 178 5.49 11.05 9.36
N SER A 179 5.98 11.31 10.56
CA SER A 179 5.75 12.59 11.22
C SER A 179 6.56 13.70 10.55
N SER A 180 5.96 14.87 10.36
CA SER A 180 6.65 16.06 9.84
C SER A 180 7.01 17.07 10.93
N ASN A 181 8.20 17.67 10.86
CA ASN A 181 8.55 18.81 11.72
C ASN A 181 7.92 20.14 11.23
N ALA A 182 7.46 20.20 9.97
CA ALA A 182 6.82 21.38 9.42
C ALA A 182 5.40 21.58 9.98
N ILE A 183 4.71 20.49 10.32
CA ILE A 183 3.37 20.53 10.94
C ILE A 183 3.53 20.55 12.45
N LYS A 184 3.34 21.73 13.04
CA LYS A 184 3.44 21.92 14.49
C LYS A 184 2.28 21.24 15.21
N VAL A 185 2.56 20.75 16.42
CA VAL A 185 1.57 20.12 17.30
C VAL A 185 1.60 20.77 18.69
N ASP A 186 0.44 20.82 19.36
CA ASP A 186 0.33 21.23 20.75
C ASP A 186 -0.02 20.03 21.64
N LYS A 187 0.93 19.66 22.49
CA LYS A 187 0.79 18.55 23.44
C LYS A 187 0.55 19.02 24.88
N LYS A 188 0.34 20.33 25.11
CA LYS A 188 0.07 20.86 26.45
C LYS A 188 -1.19 20.22 27.04
N PRO A 189 -1.13 19.74 28.29
CA PRO A 189 -2.22 18.99 28.92
C PRO A 189 -3.38 19.86 29.41
N ASP A 190 -3.23 21.19 29.41
CA ASP A 190 -4.18 22.15 29.96
C ASP A 190 -4.76 23.13 28.93
N ARG A 191 -4.37 22.98 27.64
CA ARG A 191 -4.84 23.83 26.54
C ARG A 191 -6.36 23.86 26.44
N ASP A 192 -6.89 24.98 25.96
CA ASP A 192 -8.30 25.07 25.65
C ASP A 192 -8.66 24.23 24.43
N PHE A 193 -9.83 23.60 24.49
CA PHE A 193 -10.36 22.79 23.41
C PHE A 193 -11.50 23.55 22.74
N LEU A 194 -11.17 24.24 21.65
CA LEU A 194 -12.04 25.21 20.98
C LEU A 194 -12.99 24.57 19.95
N TRP A 195 -12.95 23.25 19.79
CA TRP A 195 -13.81 22.53 18.88
C TRP A 195 -15.26 22.50 19.36
N THR A 196 -16.18 22.89 18.48
CA THR A 196 -17.63 22.73 18.65
C THR A 196 -18.20 21.88 17.51
N GLN A 197 -19.35 21.24 17.73
CA GLN A 197 -20.00 20.47 16.66
C GLN A 197 -20.40 21.37 15.50
N GLU A 198 -20.90 22.57 15.78
CA GLU A 198 -21.25 23.59 14.77
C GLU A 198 -20.04 23.95 13.89
N TYR A 199 -18.87 24.15 14.48
CA TYR A 199 -17.67 24.45 13.70
C TYR A 199 -17.22 23.25 12.86
N ILE A 200 -17.32 22.02 13.39
CA ILE A 200 -17.03 20.80 12.61
C ILE A 200 -17.98 20.70 11.42
N ASP A 201 -19.27 20.95 11.64
CA ASP A 201 -20.30 20.85 10.61
C ASP A 201 -20.11 21.90 9.51
N SER A 202 -19.64 23.10 9.86
CA SER A 202 -19.37 24.18 8.88
C SER A 202 -18.16 23.92 7.98
N LEU A 203 -17.23 23.04 8.36
CA LEU A 203 -16.07 22.71 7.53
C LEU A 203 -16.48 22.09 6.19
N VAL A 204 -15.90 22.61 5.10
CA VAL A 204 -16.15 22.15 3.74
C VAL A 204 -15.19 21.01 3.40
N ILE A 205 -15.72 19.93 2.81
CA ILE A 205 -14.96 18.80 2.28
C ILE A 205 -14.69 19.02 0.79
N GLY A 206 -13.43 18.93 0.40
CA GLY A 206 -12.95 18.97 -0.98
C GLY A 206 -12.75 17.59 -1.59
N ALA A 207 -12.00 17.55 -2.68
CA ALA A 207 -11.60 16.31 -3.36
C ALA A 207 -10.12 15.97 -3.09
N ARG A 208 -9.70 14.79 -3.55
CA ARG A 208 -8.30 14.33 -3.44
C ARG A 208 -7.34 15.28 -4.16
N GLU A 209 -7.66 15.66 -5.39
CA GLU A 209 -6.79 16.44 -6.29
C GLU A 209 -7.65 17.40 -7.14
N GLY A 210 -7.02 18.47 -7.64
CA GLY A 210 -7.58 19.32 -8.70
C GLY A 210 -8.72 20.25 -8.29
N THR A 211 -8.88 20.52 -6.98
CA THR A 211 -9.92 21.46 -6.50
C THR A 211 -9.34 22.43 -5.48
N ASP A 212 -9.71 23.70 -5.60
CA ASP A 212 -9.56 24.73 -4.56
C ASP A 212 -10.56 24.57 -3.40
N LYS A 213 -11.49 23.62 -3.54
CA LYS A 213 -12.50 23.27 -2.55
C LYS A 213 -11.90 22.55 -1.34
N GLY A 214 -12.60 22.68 -0.21
CA GLY A 214 -12.19 22.13 1.07
C GLY A 214 -11.58 23.21 1.96
N THR A 215 -11.96 23.21 3.23
CA THR A 215 -11.40 24.15 4.22
C THR A 215 -9.90 23.90 4.35
N ALA A 216 -9.11 24.98 4.34
CA ALA A 216 -7.66 24.89 4.43
C ALA A 216 -7.21 24.51 5.84
N TYR A 217 -6.13 23.74 5.95
CA TYR A 217 -5.52 23.40 7.24
C TYR A 217 -5.17 24.66 8.06
N ASP A 218 -4.55 25.65 7.42
CA ASP A 218 -4.09 26.86 8.12
C ASP A 218 -5.27 27.71 8.65
N GLU A 219 -6.40 27.70 7.95
CA GLU A 219 -7.64 28.33 8.43
C GLU A 219 -8.16 27.63 9.69
N ILE A 220 -8.19 26.30 9.68
CA ILE A 220 -8.61 25.50 10.84
C ILE A 220 -7.69 25.77 12.02
N VAL A 221 -6.37 25.72 11.81
CA VAL A 221 -5.38 26.02 12.86
C VAL A 221 -5.53 27.43 13.42
N SER A 222 -5.84 28.41 12.57
CA SER A 222 -6.05 29.78 13.02
C SER A 222 -7.28 29.92 13.92
N ASN A 223 -8.31 29.11 13.69
CA ASN A 223 -9.56 29.16 14.45
C ASN A 223 -9.54 28.33 15.75
N VAL A 224 -8.93 27.12 15.72
CA VAL A 224 -9.02 26.17 16.85
C VAL A 224 -7.65 25.77 17.44
N GLY A 225 -6.57 26.33 16.89
CA GLY A 225 -5.21 26.05 17.34
C GLY A 225 -4.58 24.80 16.71
N LEU A 226 -3.41 24.44 17.22
CA LEU A 226 -2.60 23.32 16.72
C LEU A 226 -3.19 21.95 17.10
N PRO A 227 -3.04 20.93 16.24
CA PRO A 227 -3.46 19.58 16.57
C PRO A 227 -2.58 18.94 17.65
N PHE A 228 -3.09 17.90 18.30
CA PHE A 228 -2.33 17.10 19.27
C PHE A 228 -1.31 16.18 18.60
N TYR A 229 -1.72 15.60 17.48
CA TYR A 229 -0.95 14.62 16.72
C TYR A 229 -1.12 14.84 15.23
N GLN A 230 -0.09 14.50 14.46
CA GLN A 230 -0.11 14.52 13.00
C GLN A 230 0.72 13.38 12.43
N ILE A 231 0.33 12.94 11.24
CA ILE A 231 1.11 12.05 10.40
C ILE A 231 0.88 12.42 8.93
N ILE A 232 1.95 12.39 8.14
CA ILE A 232 1.89 12.53 6.68
C ILE A 232 2.10 11.16 6.07
N SER A 233 1.11 10.73 5.30
CA SER A 233 1.20 9.56 4.43
C SER A 233 1.51 10.02 3.01
N GLY A 234 2.36 9.28 2.31
CA GLY A 234 2.64 9.52 0.89
C GLY A 234 2.38 8.28 0.06
N GLU A 235 1.73 8.48 -1.08
CA GLU A 235 1.63 7.51 -2.17
C GLU A 235 2.23 8.16 -3.42
N ASN A 236 3.47 7.78 -3.74
CA ASN A 236 4.29 8.44 -4.75
C ASN A 236 4.36 9.96 -4.49
N ASN A 237 3.76 10.75 -5.37
CA ASN A 237 3.78 12.20 -5.28
C ASN A 237 2.54 12.78 -4.55
N GLN A 238 1.53 11.95 -4.26
CA GLN A 238 0.34 12.42 -3.56
C GLN A 238 0.55 12.32 -2.05
N LEU A 239 0.36 13.42 -1.35
CA LEU A 239 0.52 13.49 0.11
C LEU A 239 -0.82 13.65 0.80
N LYS A 240 -0.99 12.90 1.89
CA LYS A 240 -2.14 12.95 2.78
C LYS A 240 -1.68 13.32 4.19
N LEU A 241 -2.25 14.37 4.77
CA LEU A 241 -2.02 14.75 6.16
C LEU A 241 -3.21 14.27 6.98
N ARG A 242 -2.96 13.53 8.05
CA ARG A 242 -3.96 13.22 9.07
C ARG A 242 -3.56 13.91 10.36
N ILE A 243 -4.48 14.69 10.92
CA ILE A 243 -4.31 15.33 12.22
C ILE A 243 -5.38 14.88 13.19
N THR A 244 -5.01 14.85 14.46
CA THR A 244 -5.90 14.53 15.56
C THR A 244 -5.86 15.63 16.59
N TYR A 245 -7.03 16.14 16.94
CA TYR A 245 -7.26 16.97 18.11
C TYR A 245 -7.86 16.12 19.21
N ASN A 246 -7.25 16.14 20.39
CA ASN A 246 -7.79 15.50 21.58
C ASN A 246 -8.19 16.58 22.59
N ASN A 247 -9.35 16.42 23.21
CA ASN A 247 -9.78 17.24 24.32
C ASN A 247 -8.99 16.84 25.58
N PRO A 248 -8.08 17.69 26.10
CA PRO A 248 -7.30 17.35 27.28
C PRO A 248 -8.16 17.13 28.53
N LYS A 249 -9.37 17.70 28.57
CA LYS A 249 -10.32 17.60 29.69
C LYS A 249 -11.44 16.59 29.42
N GLY A 250 -11.50 16.00 28.22
CA GLY A 250 -12.64 15.21 27.72
C GLY A 250 -13.01 14.02 28.59
N TRP A 251 -12.03 13.36 29.21
CA TRP A 251 -12.27 12.17 30.05
C TRP A 251 -13.10 12.47 31.30
N LYS A 252 -13.15 13.73 31.73
CA LYS A 252 -13.93 14.17 32.90
C LYS A 252 -15.37 14.51 32.55
N GLU A 253 -15.70 14.69 31.27
CA GLU A 253 -16.98 15.23 30.82
C GLU A 253 -17.54 14.44 29.62
N ARG A 254 -18.39 13.44 29.90
CA ARG A 254 -18.95 12.52 28.90
C ARG A 254 -19.76 13.16 27.77
N ASN A 255 -20.27 14.38 27.96
CA ASN A 255 -21.10 15.08 26.97
C ASN A 255 -20.31 16.08 26.12
N LYS A 256 -18.99 16.14 26.26
CA LYS A 256 -18.12 17.00 25.44
C LYS A 256 -17.41 16.19 24.37
N LEU A 257 -17.20 16.83 23.22
CA LEU A 257 -16.33 16.33 22.16
C LEU A 257 -14.99 15.91 22.75
N GLN A 258 -14.65 14.64 22.55
CA GLN A 258 -13.42 13.99 23.00
C GLN A 258 -12.32 14.18 21.96
N THR A 259 -12.65 13.95 20.69
CA THR A 259 -11.66 13.91 19.62
C THR A 259 -12.22 14.45 18.31
N VAL A 260 -11.36 15.09 17.53
CA VAL A 260 -11.63 15.47 16.14
C VAL A 260 -10.47 14.98 15.28
N ILE A 261 -10.77 14.17 14.28
CA ILE A 261 -9.80 13.63 13.33
C ILE A 261 -10.12 14.19 11.97
N LEU A 262 -9.13 14.83 11.36
CA LEU A 262 -9.26 15.45 10.06
C LEU A 262 -8.20 14.87 9.11
N GLU A 263 -8.57 14.69 7.85
CA GLU A 263 -7.65 14.28 6.81
C GLU A 263 -7.66 15.28 5.66
N PHE A 264 -6.48 15.54 5.12
CA PHE A 264 -6.23 16.52 4.08
C PHE A 264 -5.41 15.88 2.97
N TYR A 265 -5.60 16.32 1.74
CA TYR A 265 -4.64 16.08 0.66
C TYR A 265 -3.90 17.37 0.31
N ASN A 266 -2.61 17.25 0.05
CA ASN A 266 -1.81 18.35 -0.48
C ASN A 266 -2.20 18.57 -1.94
N GLN A 267 -2.53 19.82 -2.28
CA GLN A 267 -2.86 20.23 -3.64
C GLN A 267 -1.61 20.77 -4.36
N GLU A 268 -1.72 20.99 -5.67
CA GLU A 268 -0.62 21.48 -6.51
C GLU A 268 -0.04 22.83 -6.05
N ASP A 269 -0.85 23.67 -5.41
CA ASP A 269 -0.44 24.95 -4.82
C ASP A 269 0.28 24.81 -3.47
N GLY A 270 0.45 23.57 -2.98
CA GLY A 270 1.04 23.25 -1.68
C GLY A 270 0.05 23.34 -0.51
N THR A 271 -1.22 23.71 -0.74
CA THR A 271 -2.22 23.83 0.32
C THR A 271 -2.76 22.46 0.74
N TRP A 272 -2.94 22.26 2.04
CA TRP A 272 -3.64 21.11 2.58
C TRP A 272 -5.15 21.37 2.63
N ARG A 273 -5.92 20.66 1.81
CA ARG A 273 -7.38 20.80 1.72
C ARG A 273 -8.10 19.63 2.38
N LEU A 274 -9.07 19.96 3.22
CA LEU A 274 -9.83 18.98 4.00
C LEU A 274 -10.61 18.04 3.07
N VAL A 275 -10.50 16.74 3.30
CA VAL A 275 -11.24 15.70 2.54
C VAL A 275 -12.05 14.75 3.43
N SER A 276 -11.78 14.72 4.72
CA SER A 276 -12.49 13.87 5.67
C SER A 276 -12.49 14.50 7.05
N LYS A 277 -13.62 14.41 7.75
CA LYS A 277 -13.78 14.87 9.13
C LYS A 277 -14.53 13.81 9.93
N GLN A 278 -14.06 13.54 11.13
CA GLN A 278 -14.66 12.63 12.10
C GLN A 278 -14.57 13.25 13.48
N SER A 279 -15.63 13.11 14.28
CA SER A 279 -15.65 13.55 15.67
C SER A 279 -16.31 12.53 16.57
N GLN A 280 -15.86 12.51 17.83
CA GLN A 280 -16.39 11.68 18.91
C GLN A 280 -16.43 12.50 20.18
#